data_AF-A0A925PLU7-F1
#
_entry.id   AF-A0A925PLU7-F1
#
_cell.length_a   1.000
_cell.length_b   1.000
_cell.length_c   1.000
_cell.angle_alpha   90.00
_cell.angle_beta   90.00
_cell.angle_gamma   90.00
#
_symmetry.space_group_name_H-M   'P 1'
#
loop_
_entity.id
_entity.type
_entity.pdbx_description
1 polymer ?
#
loop_
_entity_poly.entity_id
_entity_poly.type
_entity_poly.pdbx_seq_one_letter_code
_entity_poly.pdbx_strand_id
1 'polypeptide(L)'
;MADSRTLTGSRDDLVVDASRCLRMRFSESSCRPCADICPHGAVTLDGGLAIETELCRGCLLCTAVCPVGALEHGSDFSACLAQLSRVPEPILGCIRTKEYSNSTMTCLGGLSDEHLLALCHSLPGELALNLTACSECPNSAMIPHLHQRLAALSEAEVLEGGCRIVIAESEADIHFSDESVDRRGFFKSLRSSLFQSATVILSGSKEQTDRRSEYAVKRVPVRRELLNKIVGRLSPELGRLVLGLYNRRIVFTDNCTTCQGCVAICPTGALQTESQDEQPRFDPQRCTDCGLCVDFCIDGAVRLDSSGPCRATKPA
;
A
#
# COMPACT_ATOMS: atom_id res chain seq x y z
N MET A 1 30.16 -20.42 -11.62
CA MET A 1 29.59 -20.13 -10.29
C MET A 1 29.31 -18.64 -10.25
N ALA A 2 28.05 -18.23 -10.39
CA ALA A 2 27.67 -16.83 -10.28
C ALA A 2 27.90 -16.39 -8.82
N ASP A 3 28.65 -15.30 -8.65
CA ASP A 3 29.01 -14.75 -7.35
C ASP A 3 27.75 -14.39 -6.57
N SER A 4 27.47 -15.09 -5.47
CA SER A 4 26.28 -14.88 -4.64
C SER A 4 26.35 -13.60 -3.80
N ARG A 5 27.38 -12.76 -3.98
CA ARG A 5 27.71 -11.60 -3.11
C ARG A 5 27.38 -10.24 -3.69
N THR A 6 26.88 -10.13 -4.92
CA THR A 6 26.38 -8.84 -5.40
C THR A 6 24.94 -8.65 -4.90
N LEU A 7 24.77 -7.97 -3.76
CA LEU A 7 23.47 -7.46 -3.30
C LEU A 7 22.98 -6.42 -4.29
N THR A 8 22.26 -6.87 -5.28
CA THR A 8 21.70 -6.08 -6.38
C THR A 8 20.29 -5.65 -6.01
N GLY A 9 20.21 -4.69 -5.09
CA GLY A 9 18.99 -4.05 -4.64
C GLY A 9 19.19 -3.45 -3.25
N SER A 10 18.89 -2.17 -3.09
CA SER A 10 18.97 -1.51 -1.79
C SER A 10 17.73 -1.87 -0.97
N ARG A 11 17.96 -2.26 0.29
CA ARG A 11 16.89 -2.45 1.29
C ARG A 11 16.54 -1.15 2.01
N ASP A 12 17.25 -0.06 1.72
CA ASP A 12 17.24 1.17 2.54
C ASP A 12 15.84 1.79 2.60
N ASP A 13 15.03 1.51 1.59
CA ASP A 13 13.63 1.93 1.50
C ASP A 13 12.62 0.96 2.15
N LEU A 14 13.06 -0.13 2.78
CA LEU A 14 12.19 -1.02 3.56
C LEU A 14 12.15 -0.57 5.02
N VAL A 15 11.03 0.04 5.42
CA VAL A 15 10.80 0.46 6.81
C VAL A 15 10.03 -0.63 7.54
N VAL A 16 10.56 -1.06 8.69
CA VAL A 16 9.97 -2.11 9.53
C VAL A 16 9.48 -1.51 10.85
N ASP A 17 8.20 -1.69 11.13
CA ASP A 17 7.56 -1.37 12.41
C ASP A 17 6.94 -2.65 12.99
N ALA A 18 7.77 -3.41 13.71
CA ALA A 18 7.39 -4.72 14.25
C ALA A 18 6.18 -4.63 15.19
N SER A 19 6.03 -3.52 15.92
CA SER A 19 4.90 -3.27 16.83
C SER A 19 3.52 -3.33 16.13
N ARG A 20 3.50 -3.13 14.81
CA ARG A 20 2.28 -3.19 14.01
C ARG A 20 1.99 -4.55 13.44
N CYS A 21 2.98 -5.44 13.37
CA CYS A 21 2.80 -6.76 12.77
C CYS A 21 1.78 -7.57 13.54
N LEU A 22 0.82 -8.18 12.82
CA LEU A 22 -0.24 -8.97 13.42
C LEU A 22 0.29 -10.15 14.22
N ARG A 23 1.36 -10.80 13.71
CA ARG A 23 2.09 -11.90 14.39
C ARG A 23 2.82 -11.45 15.66
N MET A 24 3.24 -10.19 15.75
CA MET A 24 3.88 -9.61 16.93
C MET A 24 2.85 -9.21 17.99
N ARG A 25 1.70 -8.68 17.55
CA ARG A 25 0.60 -8.28 18.42
C ARG A 25 -0.18 -9.47 18.98
N PHE A 26 -0.32 -10.52 18.18
CA PHE A 26 -1.00 -11.75 18.56
C PHE A 26 -0.31 -12.96 17.91
N SER A 27 0.36 -13.77 18.73
CA SER A 27 1.17 -14.90 18.30
C SER A 27 0.39 -16.05 17.68
N GLU A 28 -0.94 -16.03 17.71
CA GLU A 28 -1.82 -16.99 17.01
C GLU A 28 -2.44 -16.40 15.74
N SER A 29 -2.13 -15.15 15.38
CA SER A 29 -2.67 -14.57 14.14
C SER A 29 -2.18 -15.36 12.92
N SER A 30 -3.10 -15.55 11.96
CA SER A 30 -2.88 -16.30 10.72
C SER A 30 -2.17 -15.50 9.62
N CYS A 31 -1.86 -14.22 9.85
CA CYS A 31 -1.32 -13.31 8.85
C CYS A 31 0.07 -13.71 8.33
N ARG A 32 0.14 -14.01 7.03
CA ARG A 32 1.36 -14.39 6.29
C ARG A 32 1.66 -13.70 4.94
N PRO A 33 0.86 -12.75 4.38
CA PRO A 33 1.10 -12.24 3.02
C PRO A 33 2.53 -11.80 2.69
N CYS A 34 3.22 -11.14 3.62
CA CYS A 34 4.60 -10.66 3.40
C CYS A 34 5.64 -11.79 3.29
N ALA A 35 5.45 -12.87 4.05
CA ALA A 35 6.30 -14.06 3.97
C ALA A 35 5.98 -14.85 2.70
N ASP A 36 4.69 -15.04 2.40
CA ASP A 36 4.24 -15.84 1.26
C ASP A 36 4.59 -15.20 -0.09
N ILE A 37 4.61 -13.85 -0.19
CA ILE A 37 5.02 -13.16 -1.41
C ILE A 37 6.54 -13.04 -1.58
N CYS A 38 7.34 -13.31 -0.54
CA CYS A 38 8.78 -13.05 -0.58
C CYS A 38 9.50 -14.11 -1.43
N PRO A 39 10.03 -13.76 -2.63
CA PRO A 39 10.64 -14.77 -3.52
C PRO A 39 12.02 -15.23 -3.03
N HIS A 40 12.59 -14.55 -2.03
CA HIS A 40 13.93 -14.83 -1.50
C HIS A 40 13.90 -15.49 -0.11
N GLY A 41 12.71 -15.74 0.46
CA GLY A 41 12.59 -16.26 1.82
C GLY A 41 13.16 -15.31 2.89
N ALA A 42 13.21 -14.00 2.60
CA ALA A 42 13.84 -13.02 3.47
C ALA A 42 12.96 -12.53 4.62
N VAL A 43 11.66 -12.85 4.62
CA VAL A 43 10.72 -12.45 5.67
C VAL A 43 10.37 -13.67 6.50
N THR A 44 10.71 -13.64 7.79
CA THR A 44 10.41 -14.72 8.74
C THR A 44 9.32 -14.27 9.72
N LEU A 45 8.47 -15.22 10.11
CA LEU A 45 7.35 -15.01 11.05
C LEU A 45 7.41 -15.98 12.25
N ASP A 46 8.47 -16.78 12.33
CA ASP A 46 8.74 -17.69 13.45
C ASP A 46 9.31 -16.90 14.63
N GLY A 47 8.64 -16.95 15.77
CA GLY A 47 8.93 -16.08 16.92
C GLY A 47 8.61 -14.59 16.71
N GLY A 48 8.11 -14.18 15.54
CA GLY A 48 7.79 -12.78 15.24
C GLY A 48 8.27 -12.34 13.85
N LEU A 49 8.03 -11.07 13.50
CA LEU A 49 8.50 -10.50 12.23
C LEU A 49 10.00 -10.22 12.29
N ALA A 50 10.77 -10.85 11.41
CA ALA A 50 12.16 -10.50 11.16
C ALA A 50 12.50 -10.50 9.66
N ILE A 51 13.54 -9.76 9.29
CA ILE A 51 14.03 -9.63 7.92
C ILE A 51 15.46 -10.19 7.85
N GLU A 52 15.63 -11.30 7.13
CA GLU A 52 16.95 -11.90 6.86
C GLU A 52 17.73 -11.04 5.88
N THR A 53 18.73 -10.34 6.39
CA THR A 53 19.39 -9.28 5.62
C THR A 53 20.12 -9.83 4.40
N GLU A 54 20.77 -10.98 4.52
CA GLU A 54 21.54 -11.56 3.42
C GLU A 54 20.65 -12.11 2.28
N LEU A 55 19.36 -12.35 2.56
CA LEU A 55 18.41 -12.85 1.59
C LEU A 55 17.62 -11.73 0.90
N CYS A 56 17.37 -10.62 1.60
CA CYS A 56 16.53 -9.54 1.08
C CYS A 56 17.21 -8.78 -0.08
N ARG A 57 16.52 -8.73 -1.23
CA ARG A 57 16.97 -8.02 -2.45
C ARG A 57 16.30 -6.66 -2.67
N GLY A 58 15.49 -6.18 -1.71
CA GLY A 58 14.85 -4.87 -1.82
C GLY A 58 13.80 -4.77 -2.94
N CYS A 59 13.13 -5.87 -3.30
CA CYS A 59 12.04 -5.83 -4.30
C CYS A 59 10.76 -5.17 -3.79
N LEU A 60 10.64 -5.00 -2.47
CA LEU A 60 9.53 -4.35 -1.76
C LEU A 60 8.14 -4.99 -1.97
N LEU A 61 8.04 -6.19 -2.53
CA LEU A 61 6.77 -6.92 -2.65
C LEU A 61 6.05 -7.07 -1.30
N CYS A 62 6.79 -7.20 -0.21
CA CYS A 62 6.25 -7.32 1.14
C CYS A 62 5.52 -6.04 1.61
N THR A 63 5.98 -4.85 1.20
CA THR A 63 5.31 -3.58 1.54
C THR A 63 4.01 -3.43 0.76
N ALA A 64 3.97 -3.97 -0.47
CA ALA A 64 2.79 -3.98 -1.33
C ALA A 64 1.66 -4.90 -0.82
N VAL A 65 1.94 -5.81 0.12
CA VAL A 65 0.93 -6.73 0.69
C VAL A 65 0.76 -6.63 2.20
N CYS A 66 1.59 -5.88 2.92
CA CYS A 66 1.43 -5.73 4.37
C CYS A 66 0.13 -4.96 4.71
N PRO A 67 -0.87 -5.60 5.35
CA PRO A 67 -2.19 -4.99 5.53
C PRO A 67 -2.21 -3.90 6.60
N VAL A 68 -1.21 -3.88 7.49
CA VAL A 68 -1.19 -3.01 8.67
C VAL A 68 -0.01 -2.05 8.67
N GLY A 69 0.77 -1.99 7.58
CA GLY A 69 1.94 -1.11 7.52
C GLY A 69 2.98 -1.43 8.59
N ALA A 70 3.19 -2.72 8.88
CA ALA A 70 4.36 -3.19 9.61
C ALA A 70 5.61 -3.23 8.71
N LEU A 71 5.39 -3.34 7.39
CA LEU A 71 6.39 -3.18 6.35
C LEU A 71 5.87 -2.08 5.42
N GLU A 72 6.57 -0.94 5.37
CA GLU A 72 6.21 0.21 4.54
C GLU A 72 7.39 0.62 3.64
N HIS A 73 7.07 1.30 2.55
CA HIS A 73 8.09 1.90 1.69
C HIS A 73 8.53 3.23 2.29
N GLY A 74 9.84 3.42 2.48
CA GLY A 74 10.42 4.64 3.03
C GLY A 74 10.49 5.83 2.07
N SER A 75 10.30 5.61 0.76
CA SER A 75 10.35 6.68 -0.24
C SER A 75 9.07 7.53 -0.21
N ASP A 76 9.22 8.82 -0.47
CA ASP A 76 8.08 9.72 -0.59
C ASP A 76 7.34 9.52 -1.93
N PHE A 77 6.32 8.66 -1.91
CA PHE A 77 5.46 8.42 -3.07
C PHE A 77 4.71 9.69 -3.52
N SER A 78 4.41 10.62 -2.61
CA SER A 78 3.73 11.87 -2.98
C SER A 78 4.64 12.76 -3.81
N ALA A 79 5.94 12.82 -3.48
CA ALA A 79 6.93 13.49 -4.29
C ALA A 79 7.09 12.84 -5.68
N CYS A 80 7.11 11.50 -5.73
CA CYS A 80 7.12 10.75 -6.99
C CYS A 80 5.92 11.11 -7.88
N LEU A 81 4.71 11.04 -7.33
CA LEU A 81 3.48 11.37 -8.05
C LEU A 81 3.47 12.82 -8.56
N ALA A 82 3.94 13.77 -7.74
CA ALA A 82 4.01 15.18 -8.10
C ALA A 82 5.06 15.50 -9.18
N GLN A 83 6.10 14.67 -9.32
CA GLN A 83 7.05 14.76 -10.44
C GLN A 83 6.41 14.24 -11.73
N LEU A 84 5.80 13.05 -11.66
CA LEU A 84 5.15 12.42 -12.82
C LEU A 84 4.01 13.29 -13.38
N SER A 85 3.24 13.97 -12.52
CA SER A 85 2.11 14.81 -12.95
C SER A 85 2.52 16.07 -13.74
N ARG A 86 3.83 16.36 -13.84
CA ARG A 86 4.37 17.51 -14.60
C ARG A 86 4.80 17.13 -16.02
N VAL A 87 4.76 15.84 -16.33
CA VAL A 87 5.16 15.28 -17.63
C VAL A 87 3.90 14.77 -18.33
N PRO A 88 3.72 15.00 -19.64
CA PRO A 88 2.52 14.54 -20.37
C PRO A 88 2.42 13.03 -20.52
N GLU A 89 3.55 12.36 -20.81
CA GLU A 89 3.68 10.90 -20.93
C GLU A 89 4.75 10.44 -19.93
N PRO A 90 4.45 10.46 -18.62
CA PRO A 90 5.42 10.16 -17.60
C PRO A 90 5.89 8.70 -17.66
N ILE A 91 7.16 8.50 -17.30
CA ILE A 91 7.75 7.19 -17.11
C ILE A 91 8.17 7.03 -15.64
N LEU A 92 7.61 6.03 -14.97
CA LEU A 92 8.01 5.60 -13.64
C LEU A 92 8.88 4.36 -13.74
N GLY A 93 10.10 4.46 -13.23
CA GLY A 93 11.04 3.34 -13.19
C GLY A 93 11.52 2.98 -11.80
N CYS A 94 12.51 2.10 -11.75
CA CYS A 94 13.25 1.84 -10.52
C CYS A 94 14.63 2.52 -10.54
N ILE A 95 15.38 2.43 -9.44
CA ILE A 95 16.75 2.97 -9.35
C ILE A 95 17.69 2.47 -10.47
N ARG A 96 17.41 1.29 -11.06
CA ARG A 96 18.21 0.73 -12.17
C ARG A 96 17.88 1.31 -13.53
N THR A 97 16.71 1.94 -13.69
CA THR A 97 16.24 2.51 -14.96
C THR A 97 16.17 4.04 -14.90
N LYS A 98 16.88 4.66 -13.93
CA LYS A 98 16.79 6.11 -13.66
C LYS A 98 17.04 6.98 -14.89
N GLU A 99 17.93 6.55 -15.78
CA GLU A 99 18.35 7.33 -16.94
C GLU A 99 17.22 7.51 -17.96
N TYR A 100 16.20 6.65 -17.91
CA TYR A 100 15.04 6.65 -18.81
C TYR A 100 13.73 6.70 -18.01
N SER A 101 13.71 7.41 -16.89
CA SER A 101 12.53 7.55 -16.03
C SER A 101 12.40 8.98 -15.52
N ASN A 102 11.19 9.55 -15.58
CA ASN A 102 10.92 10.89 -15.05
C ASN A 102 10.85 10.92 -13.51
N SER A 103 10.48 9.79 -12.91
CA SER A 103 10.60 9.57 -11.47
C SER A 103 10.97 8.11 -11.21
N THR A 104 11.54 7.84 -10.04
CA THR A 104 11.98 6.50 -9.66
C THR A 104 11.61 6.16 -8.23
N MET A 105 11.48 4.86 -7.99
CA MET A 105 11.40 4.24 -6.67
C MET A 105 12.45 3.12 -6.55
N THR A 106 12.65 2.54 -5.37
CA THR A 106 13.65 1.46 -5.20
C THR A 106 13.34 0.25 -6.09
N CYS A 107 12.09 -0.19 -6.11
CA CYS A 107 11.63 -1.23 -7.01
C CYS A 107 10.13 -1.07 -7.26
N LEU A 108 9.70 -1.27 -8.51
CA LEU A 108 8.28 -1.24 -8.89
C LEU A 108 7.48 -2.36 -8.21
N GLY A 109 8.14 -3.39 -7.65
CA GLY A 109 7.48 -4.40 -6.83
C GLY A 109 6.83 -3.86 -5.56
N GLY A 110 7.23 -2.66 -5.10
CA GLY A 110 6.58 -1.94 -4.00
C GLY A 110 5.26 -1.26 -4.37
N LEU A 111 4.87 -1.22 -5.65
CA LEU A 111 3.59 -0.69 -6.09
C LEU A 111 2.46 -1.62 -5.65
N SER A 112 1.70 -1.15 -4.66
CA SER A 112 0.45 -1.76 -4.25
C SER A 112 -0.72 -1.25 -5.09
N ASP A 113 -1.87 -1.87 -4.93
CA ASP A 113 -3.10 -1.49 -5.62
C ASP A 113 -3.47 -0.01 -5.36
N GLU A 114 -3.29 0.47 -4.13
CA GLU A 114 -3.52 1.87 -3.77
C GLU A 114 -2.58 2.82 -4.50
N HIS A 115 -1.32 2.42 -4.74
CA HIS A 115 -0.37 3.21 -5.53
C HIS A 115 -0.75 3.23 -7.01
N LEU A 116 -1.16 2.08 -7.57
CA LEU A 116 -1.60 1.98 -8.97
C LEU A 116 -2.86 2.81 -9.22
N LEU A 117 -3.83 2.77 -8.30
CA LEU A 117 -5.00 3.64 -8.33
C LEU A 117 -4.61 5.13 -8.24
N ALA A 118 -3.63 5.47 -7.41
CA ALA A 118 -3.14 6.84 -7.29
C ALA A 118 -2.55 7.35 -8.60
N LEU A 119 -1.69 6.53 -9.23
CA LEU A 119 -1.05 6.82 -10.49
C LEU A 119 -2.10 6.99 -11.59
N CYS A 120 -3.00 6.01 -11.72
CA CYS A 120 -4.07 6.03 -12.72
C CYS A 120 -4.95 7.28 -12.62
N HIS A 121 -5.42 7.63 -11.42
CA HIS A 121 -6.40 8.70 -11.24
C HIS A 121 -5.81 10.08 -10.94
N SER A 122 -4.48 10.22 -10.93
CA SER A 122 -3.82 11.51 -10.70
C SER A 122 -2.96 11.97 -11.86
N LEU A 123 -2.71 11.12 -12.86
CA LEU A 123 -1.91 11.45 -14.03
C LEU A 123 -2.80 11.60 -15.27
N PRO A 124 -2.42 12.46 -16.23
CA PRO A 124 -3.09 12.53 -17.52
C PRO A 124 -2.57 11.45 -18.48
N GLY A 125 -3.35 11.15 -19.53
CA GLY A 125 -2.87 10.42 -20.70
C GLY A 125 -2.41 9.00 -20.40
N GLU A 126 -1.11 8.76 -20.50
CA GLU A 126 -0.46 7.46 -20.36
C GLU A 126 0.71 7.52 -19.39
N LEU A 127 0.80 6.52 -18.50
CA LEU A 127 1.96 6.28 -17.65
C LEU A 127 2.66 5.00 -18.12
N ALA A 128 3.95 5.10 -18.43
CA ALA A 128 4.79 3.93 -18.65
C ALA A 128 5.48 3.47 -17.36
N LEU A 129 5.35 2.18 -17.04
CA LEU A 129 6.16 1.51 -16.02
C LEU A 129 7.38 0.90 -16.70
N ASN A 130 8.57 1.43 -16.38
CA ASN A 130 9.82 1.04 -17.03
C ASN A 130 10.38 -0.25 -16.42
N LEU A 131 10.16 -1.36 -17.13
CA LEU A 131 10.61 -2.71 -16.79
C LEU A 131 11.77 -3.19 -17.68
N THR A 132 12.39 -2.32 -18.48
CA THR A 132 13.39 -2.71 -19.49
C THR A 132 14.62 -3.42 -18.91
N ALA A 133 14.97 -3.10 -17.65
CA ALA A 133 16.06 -3.74 -16.94
C ALA A 133 15.63 -4.95 -16.07
N CYS A 134 14.36 -5.36 -16.11
CA CYS A 134 13.80 -6.32 -15.14
C CYS A 134 14.05 -7.79 -15.50
N SER A 135 14.22 -8.15 -16.78
CA SER A 135 14.42 -9.54 -17.21
C SER A 135 15.63 -10.21 -16.56
N GLU A 136 16.74 -9.49 -16.44
CA GLU A 136 17.98 -9.93 -15.78
C GLU A 136 18.11 -9.37 -14.35
N CYS A 137 17.07 -8.71 -13.84
CA CYS A 137 17.08 -8.17 -12.50
C CYS A 137 16.87 -9.29 -11.47
N PRO A 138 17.60 -9.31 -10.35
CA PRO A 138 17.34 -10.23 -9.25
C PRO A 138 15.98 -10.01 -8.58
N ASN A 139 15.35 -8.85 -8.82
CA ASN A 139 13.98 -8.58 -8.41
C ASN A 139 12.94 -8.98 -9.49
N SER A 140 13.32 -9.69 -10.56
CA SER A 140 12.43 -10.10 -11.67
C SER A 140 11.19 -10.87 -11.23
N ALA A 141 11.25 -11.55 -10.09
CA ALA A 141 10.10 -12.21 -9.46
C ALA A 141 8.93 -11.24 -9.17
N MET A 142 9.17 -9.92 -9.12
CA MET A 142 8.10 -8.91 -8.96
C MET A 142 7.22 -8.73 -10.20
N ILE A 143 7.74 -9.04 -11.40
CA ILE A 143 7.06 -8.84 -12.69
C ILE A 143 5.67 -9.50 -12.70
N PRO A 144 5.53 -10.83 -12.48
CA PRO A 144 4.21 -11.48 -12.51
C PRO A 144 3.23 -10.89 -11.49
N HIS A 145 3.71 -10.47 -10.31
CA HIS A 145 2.85 -9.84 -9.29
C HIS A 145 2.35 -8.46 -9.72
N LEU A 146 3.18 -7.66 -10.39
CA LEU A 146 2.75 -6.37 -10.93
C LEU A 146 1.70 -6.54 -12.03
N HIS A 147 1.93 -7.46 -12.98
CA HIS A 147 0.95 -7.78 -14.02
C HIS A 147 -0.38 -8.27 -13.43
N GLN A 148 -0.32 -9.16 -12.43
CA GLN A 148 -1.52 -9.69 -11.78
C GLN A 148 -2.34 -8.57 -11.12
N ARG A 149 -1.69 -7.60 -10.44
CA ARG A 149 -2.39 -6.46 -9.83
C ARG A 149 -3.05 -5.58 -10.88
N LEU A 150 -2.33 -5.21 -11.93
CA LEU A 150 -2.88 -4.40 -13.03
C LEU A 150 -4.07 -5.10 -13.70
N ALA A 151 -3.96 -6.39 -13.97
CA ALA A 151 -5.05 -7.19 -14.53
C ALA A 151 -6.26 -7.22 -13.59
N ALA A 152 -6.05 -7.45 -12.29
CA ALA A 152 -7.13 -7.49 -11.30
C ALA A 152 -7.86 -6.14 -11.15
N LEU A 153 -7.11 -5.03 -11.19
CA LEU A 153 -7.68 -3.68 -11.14
C LEU A 153 -8.42 -3.32 -12.43
N SER A 154 -7.89 -3.72 -13.59
CA SER A 154 -8.55 -3.53 -14.89
C SER A 154 -9.85 -4.32 -14.97
N GLU A 155 -9.83 -5.59 -14.58
CA GLU A 155 -11.03 -6.44 -14.58
C GLU A 155 -12.06 -5.99 -13.53
N ALA A 156 -11.63 -5.25 -12.49
CA ALA A 156 -12.53 -4.63 -11.54
C ALA A 156 -13.05 -3.28 -12.01
N GLU A 157 -12.72 -2.84 -13.22
CA GLU A 157 -13.14 -1.56 -13.85
C GLU A 157 -12.75 -0.32 -13.03
N VAL A 158 -11.84 -0.47 -12.05
CA VAL A 158 -11.43 0.64 -11.17
C VAL A 158 -10.33 1.51 -11.79
N LEU A 159 -9.81 1.16 -12.96
CA LEU A 159 -8.87 1.97 -13.74
C LEU A 159 -9.56 2.82 -14.80
N GLU A 160 -10.87 2.64 -15.02
CA GLU A 160 -11.60 3.37 -16.05
C GLU A 160 -11.65 4.88 -15.77
N GLY A 161 -11.48 5.67 -16.82
CA GLY A 161 -11.47 7.14 -16.73
C GLY A 161 -10.19 7.75 -16.18
N GLY A 162 -9.21 6.94 -15.75
CA GLY A 162 -7.85 7.38 -15.40
C GLY A 162 -6.88 7.30 -16.58
N CYS A 163 -5.59 7.54 -16.30
CA CYS A 163 -4.53 7.36 -17.29
C CYS A 163 -4.34 5.87 -17.64
N ARG A 164 -3.92 5.62 -18.87
CA ARG A 164 -3.54 4.29 -19.34
C ARG A 164 -2.20 3.92 -18.72
N ILE A 165 -2.14 2.89 -17.90
CA ILE A 165 -0.87 2.35 -17.39
C ILE A 165 -0.37 1.28 -18.34
N VAL A 166 0.82 1.47 -18.89
CA VAL A 166 1.49 0.52 -19.80
C VAL A 166 2.78 0.01 -19.17
N ILE A 167 3.17 -1.21 -19.52
CA ILE A 167 4.44 -1.81 -19.11
C ILE A 167 5.38 -1.74 -20.31
N ALA A 168 6.55 -1.14 -20.11
CA ALA A 168 7.61 -1.07 -21.10
C ALA A 168 8.69 -2.11 -20.77
N GLU A 169 8.78 -3.19 -21.56
CA GLU A 169 9.74 -4.28 -21.35
C GLU A 169 10.99 -4.12 -22.24
N SER A 170 10.93 -3.28 -23.26
CA SER A 170 12.06 -2.94 -24.13
C SER A 170 12.27 -1.43 -24.23
N GLU A 171 13.49 -1.00 -24.54
CA GLU A 171 13.79 0.43 -24.75
C GLU A 171 12.96 1.04 -25.90
N ALA A 172 12.52 0.23 -26.86
CA ALA A 172 11.66 0.67 -27.95
C ALA A 172 10.26 1.10 -27.45
N ASP A 173 9.84 0.63 -26.28
CA ASP A 173 8.56 0.98 -25.66
C ASP A 173 8.66 2.28 -24.82
N ILE A 174 9.85 2.89 -24.72
CA ILE A 174 10.10 4.07 -23.91
C ILE A 174 10.11 5.33 -24.79
N HIS A 175 9.06 6.14 -24.65
CA HIS A 175 8.99 7.48 -25.24
C HIS A 175 9.43 8.54 -24.21
N PHE A 176 10.74 8.57 -23.92
CA PHE A 176 11.28 9.49 -22.91
C PHE A 176 11.33 10.93 -23.42
N SER A 177 10.72 11.85 -22.67
CA SER A 177 10.89 13.29 -22.83
C SER A 177 11.39 13.91 -21.52
N ASP A 178 12.46 14.70 -21.64
CA ASP A 178 13.07 15.44 -20.52
C ASP A 178 12.26 16.71 -20.18
N GLU A 179 11.32 17.11 -21.06
CA GLU A 179 10.61 18.37 -20.94
C GLU A 179 9.66 18.40 -19.73
N SER A 180 10.11 19.08 -18.66
CA SER A 180 9.19 19.84 -17.83
C SER A 180 8.46 20.83 -18.74
N VAL A 181 7.18 20.60 -19.00
CA VAL A 181 6.36 21.49 -19.84
C VAL A 181 6.53 22.94 -19.39
N ASP A 182 6.92 23.82 -20.33
CA ASP A 182 7.02 25.26 -20.09
C ASP A 182 5.73 25.75 -19.40
N ARG A 183 5.93 26.38 -18.24
CA ARG A 183 4.89 26.74 -17.26
C ARG A 183 3.71 27.51 -17.87
N ARG A 184 3.85 28.07 -19.08
CA ARG A 184 2.84 28.90 -19.75
C ARG A 184 1.73 28.13 -20.49
N GLY A 185 1.92 26.84 -20.77
CA GLY A 185 0.90 26.03 -21.49
C GLY A 185 -0.18 25.42 -20.60
N PHE A 186 0.14 25.11 -19.34
CA PHE A 186 -0.69 24.27 -18.48
C PHE A 186 -1.70 25.04 -17.59
N PHE A 187 -1.53 26.37 -17.43
CA PHE A 187 -2.43 27.20 -16.60
C PHE A 187 -3.86 27.34 -17.11
N LYS A 188 -4.19 26.83 -18.31
CA LYS A 188 -5.59 26.78 -18.77
C LYS A 188 -6.40 25.62 -18.19
N SER A 189 -5.76 24.57 -17.65
CA SER A 189 -6.46 23.40 -17.06
C SER A 189 -6.45 23.40 -15.53
N LEU A 190 -5.51 24.12 -14.88
CA LEU A 190 -5.26 24.04 -13.44
C LEU A 190 -5.95 25.10 -12.57
N ARG A 191 -7.11 25.61 -13.00
CA ARG A 191 -7.85 26.64 -12.25
C ARG A 191 -8.75 26.07 -11.14
N SER A 192 -8.87 24.75 -10.99
CA SER A 192 -9.80 24.10 -10.04
C SER A 192 -9.16 23.30 -8.90
N SER A 193 -7.84 23.35 -8.67
CA SER A 193 -7.22 22.48 -7.64
C SER A 193 -6.14 23.13 -6.78
N LEU A 194 -6.15 24.45 -6.64
CA LEU A 194 -5.25 25.16 -5.73
C LEU A 194 -6.03 25.85 -4.60
N PHE A 195 -6.50 25.05 -3.65
CA PHE A 195 -6.68 25.48 -2.26
C PHE A 195 -6.50 24.25 -1.35
N GLN A 196 -5.83 24.46 -0.21
CA GLN A 196 -5.47 23.51 0.86
C GLN A 196 -4.12 22.81 0.64
N SER A 197 -3.06 23.01 1.43
CA SER A 197 -2.93 23.58 2.77
C SER A 197 -1.49 24.01 3.02
N ALA A 198 -1.31 25.23 3.54
CA ALA A 198 -0.04 25.73 4.06
C ALA A 198 -0.20 26.01 5.56
N THR A 199 -0.06 24.98 6.39
CA THR A 199 0.29 25.03 7.82
C THR A 199 0.59 23.58 8.19
N VAL A 200 1.75 23.21 8.72
CA VAL A 200 2.07 23.21 10.15
C VAL A 200 3.58 22.98 10.27
N ILE A 201 4.31 23.90 10.89
CA ILE A 201 5.60 23.60 11.52
C ILE A 201 5.66 24.32 12.87
N LEU A 202 6.16 23.56 13.86
CA LEU A 202 6.61 23.91 15.21
C LEU A 202 5.57 23.88 16.33
N SER A 203 5.54 22.78 17.07
CA SER A 203 5.77 22.79 18.53
C SER A 203 6.32 21.44 18.95
N GLY A 204 7.61 21.38 19.26
CA GLY A 204 8.23 20.26 19.95
C GLY A 204 8.37 20.58 21.43
N SER A 205 7.72 19.79 22.28
CA SER A 205 8.01 19.71 23.71
C SER A 205 8.09 18.25 24.09
N LYS A 206 9.29 17.84 24.53
CA LYS A 206 9.56 16.52 25.09
C LYS A 206 8.74 16.36 26.36
N GLU A 207 7.88 15.35 26.40
CA GLU A 207 7.21 14.91 27.62
C GLU A 207 7.50 13.44 27.87
N GLN A 208 7.76 13.17 29.16
CA GLN A 208 8.11 11.87 29.74
C GLN A 208 7.15 10.77 29.28
N THR A 209 7.70 9.75 28.60
CA THR A 209 6.97 8.54 28.26
C THR A 209 6.79 7.68 29.52
N ASP A 210 5.60 7.83 30.08
CA ASP A 210 4.89 6.80 30.85
C ASP A 210 4.90 5.46 30.10
N ARG A 211 4.85 4.34 30.84
CA ARG A 211 4.98 2.95 30.33
C ARG A 211 3.80 2.50 29.46
N ARG A 212 3.50 3.22 28.38
CA ARG A 212 2.55 2.75 27.37
C ARG A 212 3.20 1.64 26.57
N SER A 213 2.55 0.48 26.56
CA SER A 213 2.88 -0.65 25.68
C SER A 213 3.14 -0.14 24.26
N GLU A 214 4.21 -0.62 23.63
CA GLU A 214 4.59 -0.32 22.24
C GLU A 214 3.40 -0.47 21.26
N TYR A 215 2.43 -1.32 21.63
CA TYR A 215 1.24 -1.63 20.88
C TYR A 215 0.08 -0.62 21.02
N ALA A 216 0.21 0.41 21.87
CA ALA A 216 -0.87 1.36 22.16
C ALA A 216 -1.11 2.39 21.04
N VAL A 217 -0.13 2.62 20.17
CA VAL A 217 -0.23 3.62 19.09
C VAL A 217 -1.03 3.04 17.93
N LYS A 218 -2.28 3.49 17.78
CA LYS A 218 -3.17 3.13 16.68
C LYS A 218 -3.06 4.16 15.56
N ARG A 219 -2.64 3.74 14.36
CA ARG A 219 -2.58 4.58 13.15
C ARG A 219 -3.03 3.83 11.92
N VAL A 220 -3.55 4.56 10.95
CA VAL A 220 -3.87 4.03 9.62
C VAL A 220 -2.55 3.85 8.83
N PRO A 221 -2.36 2.75 8.09
CA PRO A 221 -1.16 2.58 7.24
C PRO A 221 -1.12 3.62 6.11
N VAL A 222 0.07 3.99 5.64
CA VAL A 222 0.25 5.02 4.60
C VAL A 222 -0.54 4.68 3.33
N ARG A 223 -0.55 3.40 2.92
CA ARG A 223 -1.32 2.93 1.76
C ARG A 223 -2.82 3.15 1.91
N ARG A 224 -3.36 2.96 3.13
CA ARG A 224 -4.78 3.18 3.40
C ARG A 224 -5.11 4.67 3.44
N GLU A 225 -4.22 5.51 3.95
CA GLU A 225 -4.36 6.96 3.85
C GLU A 225 -4.35 7.43 2.38
N LEU A 226 -3.49 6.86 1.56
CA LEU A 226 -3.44 7.12 0.12
C LEU A 226 -4.76 6.76 -0.56
N LEU A 227 -5.30 5.57 -0.29
CA LEU A 227 -6.62 5.15 -0.82
C LEU A 227 -7.73 6.11 -0.40
N ASN A 228 -7.81 6.49 0.88
CA ASN A 228 -8.82 7.43 1.37
C ASN A 228 -8.74 8.78 0.65
N LYS A 229 -7.53 9.28 0.37
CA LYS A 229 -7.30 10.52 -0.38
C LYS A 229 -7.77 10.41 -1.83
N ILE A 230 -7.48 9.29 -2.49
CA ILE A 230 -7.86 9.06 -3.90
C ILE A 230 -9.38 8.96 -4.03
N VAL A 231 -10.02 8.12 -3.21
CA VAL A 231 -11.47 7.91 -3.24
C VAL A 231 -12.23 9.23 -3.07
N GLY A 232 -11.74 10.15 -2.23
CA GLY A 232 -12.34 11.48 -2.05
C GLY A 232 -12.30 12.38 -3.31
N ARG A 233 -11.55 12.01 -4.35
CA ARG A 233 -11.43 12.74 -5.62
C ARG A 233 -12.09 12.02 -6.80
N LEU A 234 -12.45 10.75 -6.65
CA LEU A 234 -13.09 9.96 -7.71
C LEU A 234 -14.55 10.38 -7.88
N SER A 235 -15.14 10.01 -9.03
CA SER A 235 -16.58 10.10 -9.21
C SER A 235 -17.30 9.24 -8.15
N PRO A 236 -18.54 9.59 -7.74
CA PRO A 236 -19.25 8.81 -6.72
C PRO A 236 -19.44 7.33 -7.07
N GLU A 237 -19.58 7.01 -8.36
CA GLU A 237 -19.74 5.65 -8.86
C GLU A 237 -18.44 4.85 -8.73
N LEU A 238 -17.35 5.38 -9.30
CA LEU A 238 -16.04 4.75 -9.22
C LEU A 238 -15.55 4.65 -7.77
N GLY A 239 -15.80 5.68 -6.95
CA GLY A 239 -15.52 5.66 -5.52
C GLY A 239 -16.21 4.51 -4.80
N ARG A 240 -17.49 4.20 -5.11
CA ARG A 240 -18.18 3.04 -4.55
C ARG A 240 -17.55 1.72 -5.00
N LEU A 241 -17.16 1.61 -6.27
CA LEU A 241 -16.53 0.42 -6.81
C LEU A 241 -15.18 0.14 -6.13
N VAL A 242 -14.33 1.15 -6.03
CA VAL A 242 -13.05 1.09 -5.31
C VAL A 242 -13.27 0.71 -3.85
N LEU A 243 -14.16 1.41 -3.13
CA LEU A 243 -14.44 1.06 -1.73
C LEU A 243 -14.99 -0.35 -1.56
N GLY A 244 -15.73 -0.86 -2.55
CA GLY A 244 -16.21 -2.25 -2.56
C GLY A 244 -15.08 -3.29 -2.52
N LEU A 245 -13.90 -2.97 -3.06
CA LEU A 245 -12.74 -3.87 -3.07
C LEU A 245 -11.98 -3.87 -1.72
N TYR A 246 -12.04 -2.76 -0.96
CA TYR A 246 -11.15 -2.53 0.20
C TYR A 246 -11.87 -2.24 1.53
N ASN A 247 -13.20 -2.19 1.56
CA ASN A 247 -13.99 -1.92 2.77
C ASN A 247 -14.91 -3.09 3.09
N ARG A 248 -14.36 -4.24 3.44
CA ARG A 248 -15.21 -5.29 4.03
C ARG A 248 -15.80 -4.77 5.34
N ARG A 249 -17.05 -5.15 5.61
CA ARG A 249 -17.74 -4.72 6.82
C ARG A 249 -17.39 -5.66 7.96
N ILE A 250 -17.18 -5.11 9.15
CA ILE A 250 -17.15 -5.91 10.37
C ILE A 250 -18.58 -6.05 10.88
N VAL A 251 -18.97 -7.28 11.19
CA VAL A 251 -20.27 -7.62 11.76
C VAL A 251 -20.06 -8.33 13.09
N PHE A 252 -20.86 -7.94 14.08
CA PHE A 252 -20.90 -8.56 15.40
C PHE A 252 -22.15 -9.44 15.51
N THR A 253 -21.97 -10.67 15.93
CA THR A 253 -23.08 -11.60 16.20
C THR A 253 -23.60 -11.45 17.63
N ASP A 254 -24.69 -12.15 17.95
CA ASP A 254 -25.29 -12.19 19.29
C ASP A 254 -24.37 -12.82 20.36
N ASN A 255 -23.27 -13.48 19.96
CA ASN A 255 -22.24 -13.98 20.88
C ASN A 255 -21.33 -12.87 21.44
N CYS A 256 -21.47 -11.63 20.98
CA CYS A 256 -20.62 -10.53 21.42
C CYS A 256 -20.91 -10.19 22.89
N THR A 257 -19.91 -10.38 23.74
CA THR A 257 -19.97 -10.10 25.19
C THR A 257 -19.56 -8.68 25.55
N THR A 258 -19.39 -7.80 24.55
CA THR A 258 -18.93 -6.41 24.68
C THR A 258 -17.61 -6.24 25.45
N CYS A 259 -16.76 -7.26 25.51
CA CYS A 259 -15.49 -7.26 26.24
C CYS A 259 -14.43 -6.25 25.73
N GLN A 260 -14.68 -5.60 24.58
CA GLN A 260 -13.81 -4.62 23.93
C GLN A 260 -12.41 -5.13 23.51
N GLY A 261 -12.15 -6.44 23.57
CA GLY A 261 -10.86 -7.02 23.19
C GLY A 261 -10.46 -6.71 21.74
N CYS A 262 -11.42 -6.77 20.81
CA CYS A 262 -11.20 -6.43 19.41
C CYS A 262 -10.86 -4.94 19.19
N VAL A 263 -11.38 -4.04 20.04
CA VAL A 263 -10.99 -2.62 20.06
C VAL A 263 -9.54 -2.49 20.49
N ALA A 264 -9.15 -3.15 21.58
CA ALA A 264 -7.79 -3.09 22.11
C ALA A 264 -6.74 -3.59 21.11
N ILE A 265 -7.00 -4.73 20.46
CA ILE A 265 -6.02 -5.36 19.56
C ILE A 265 -5.91 -4.65 18.20
N CYS A 266 -6.97 -3.98 17.73
CA CYS A 266 -7.03 -3.33 16.42
C CYS A 266 -5.88 -2.31 16.22
N PRO A 267 -4.94 -2.55 15.27
CA PRO A 267 -3.74 -1.72 15.11
C PRO A 267 -4.03 -0.37 14.43
N THR A 268 -5.18 -0.24 13.75
CA THR A 268 -5.58 0.97 13.04
C THR A 268 -6.57 1.82 13.81
N GLY A 269 -7.21 1.25 14.85
CA GLY A 269 -8.32 1.89 15.55
C GLY A 269 -9.58 2.01 14.71
N ALA A 270 -9.79 1.07 13.78
CA ALA A 270 -11.05 0.92 13.04
C ALA A 270 -12.22 0.48 13.92
N LEU A 271 -11.93 -0.17 15.05
CA LEU A 271 -12.91 -0.46 16.09
C LEU A 271 -12.69 0.48 17.26
N GLN A 272 -13.77 1.10 17.74
CA GLN A 272 -13.74 2.11 18.80
C GLN A 272 -14.84 1.85 19.82
N THR A 273 -14.53 2.09 21.09
CA THR A 273 -15.50 2.00 22.18
C THR A 273 -16.30 3.30 22.22
N GLU A 274 -17.63 3.20 22.14
CA GLU A 274 -18.54 4.31 22.47
C GLU A 274 -18.98 4.22 23.93
N SER A 275 -19.43 3.05 24.35
CA SER A 275 -19.67 2.68 25.75
C SER A 275 -19.15 1.26 26.04
N GLN A 276 -18.95 0.91 27.31
CA GLN A 276 -18.42 -0.41 27.68
C GLN A 276 -19.46 -1.54 27.53
N ASP A 277 -20.74 -1.19 27.50
CA ASP A 277 -21.86 -2.15 27.44
C ASP A 277 -22.46 -2.29 26.03
N GLU A 278 -21.84 -1.68 25.02
CA GLU A 278 -22.30 -1.74 23.63
C GLU A 278 -21.26 -2.37 22.70
N GLN A 279 -21.74 -2.82 21.54
CA GLN A 279 -20.89 -3.29 20.47
C GLN A 279 -19.97 -2.16 19.97
N PRO A 280 -18.71 -2.45 19.62
CA PRO A 280 -17.79 -1.44 19.12
C PRO A 280 -18.29 -0.74 17.85
N ARG A 281 -18.09 0.57 17.77
CA ARG A 281 -18.29 1.32 16.52
C ARG A 281 -17.20 0.96 15.53
N PHE A 282 -17.61 0.72 14.28
CA PHE A 282 -16.73 0.44 13.16
C PHE A 282 -16.53 1.67 12.26
N ASP A 283 -15.27 2.01 11.99
CA ASP A 283 -14.87 3.01 11.02
C ASP A 283 -14.21 2.33 9.80
N PRO A 284 -14.91 2.23 8.66
CA PRO A 284 -14.38 1.57 7.48
C PRO A 284 -13.18 2.30 6.90
N GLN A 285 -13.05 3.63 7.04
CA GLN A 285 -11.92 4.38 6.47
C GLN A 285 -10.59 4.03 7.14
N ARG A 286 -10.63 3.47 8.35
CA ARG A 286 -9.46 3.00 9.09
C ARG A 286 -9.23 1.50 8.97
N CYS A 287 -10.22 0.74 8.49
CA CYS A 287 -10.10 -0.70 8.32
C CYS A 287 -9.16 -1.04 7.17
N THR A 288 -8.40 -2.12 7.32
CA THR A 288 -7.53 -2.67 6.28
C THR A 288 -7.81 -4.16 6.04
N ASP A 289 -8.96 -4.63 6.53
CA ASP A 289 -9.43 -6.01 6.40
C ASP A 289 -8.42 -7.07 6.88
N CYS A 290 -7.56 -6.69 7.83
CA CYS A 290 -6.44 -7.49 8.30
C CYS A 290 -6.82 -8.75 9.10
N GLY A 291 -8.11 -8.91 9.46
CA GLY A 291 -8.61 -10.10 10.15
C GLY A 291 -8.26 -10.24 11.64
N LEU A 292 -7.37 -9.42 12.19
CA LEU A 292 -6.91 -9.58 13.58
C LEU A 292 -8.03 -9.57 14.64
N CYS A 293 -9.09 -8.78 14.41
CA CYS A 293 -10.24 -8.74 15.31
C CYS A 293 -11.05 -10.05 15.31
N VAL A 294 -11.03 -10.79 14.19
CA VAL A 294 -11.64 -12.12 14.06
C VAL A 294 -10.75 -13.14 14.76
N ASP A 295 -9.44 -13.17 14.44
CA ASP A 295 -8.46 -14.07 15.07
C ASP A 295 -8.47 -13.95 16.61
N PHE A 296 -8.61 -12.73 17.13
CA PHE A 296 -8.54 -12.45 18.56
C PHE A 296 -9.86 -12.76 19.32
N CYS A 297 -10.99 -12.87 18.62
CA CYS A 297 -12.29 -13.02 19.29
C CYS A 297 -12.53 -14.47 19.71
N ILE A 298 -12.29 -14.77 21.00
CA ILE A 298 -12.47 -16.09 21.60
C ILE A 298 -13.91 -16.59 21.47
N ASP A 299 -14.89 -15.69 21.59
CA ASP A 299 -16.32 -16.01 21.47
C ASP A 299 -16.80 -16.20 20.02
N GLY A 300 -15.91 -16.01 19.02
CA GLY A 300 -16.24 -16.11 17.60
C GLY A 300 -17.29 -15.09 17.13
N ALA A 301 -17.42 -13.98 17.86
CA ALA A 301 -18.49 -13.01 17.67
C ALA A 301 -18.23 -11.98 16.56
N VAL A 302 -16.99 -11.85 16.09
CA VAL A 302 -16.59 -10.89 15.05
C VAL A 302 -16.45 -11.60 13.72
N ARG A 303 -17.08 -11.06 12.67
CA ARG A 303 -16.98 -11.56 11.30
C ARG A 303 -16.62 -10.45 10.33
N LEU A 304 -15.86 -10.80 9.29
CA LEU A 304 -15.71 -9.97 8.10
C LEU A 304 -16.81 -10.39 7.11
N ASP A 305 -17.74 -9.49 6.86
CA ASP A 305 -18.81 -9.68 5.89
C ASP A 305 -18.22 -9.72 4.47
N SER A 306 -18.48 -10.83 3.77
CA SER A 306 -18.12 -11.04 2.37
C SER A 306 -19.06 -10.33 1.39
N SER A 307 -20.08 -9.61 1.87
CA SER A 307 -21.02 -8.82 1.06
C SER A 307 -20.42 -7.47 0.59
N GLY A 308 -19.43 -7.55 -0.31
CA GLY A 308 -18.84 -6.45 -1.11
C GLY A 308 -18.14 -7.06 -2.33
N PRO A 309 -18.02 -6.37 -3.49
CA PRO A 309 -17.78 -7.01 -4.79
C PRO A 309 -16.63 -8.02 -4.76
N CYS A 310 -17.02 -9.25 -5.12
CA CYS A 310 -16.24 -10.48 -5.10
C CYS A 310 -14.94 -10.37 -5.89
N ARG A 311 -13.82 -10.78 -5.31
CA ARG A 311 -12.77 -11.50 -6.05
C ARG A 311 -12.34 -12.72 -5.26
N ALA A 312 -13.01 -13.83 -5.57
CA ALA A 312 -12.40 -15.14 -5.42
C ALA A 312 -11.43 -15.31 -6.59
N THR A 313 -10.12 -15.30 -6.33
CA THR A 313 -9.16 -16.01 -7.18
C THR A 313 -8.48 -17.05 -6.31
N LYS A 314 -9.01 -18.28 -6.36
CA LYS A 314 -8.22 -19.47 -6.05
C LYS A 314 -7.36 -19.77 -7.28
N PRO A 315 -6.04 -19.92 -7.17
CA PRO A 315 -5.30 -20.64 -8.20
C PRO A 315 -5.70 -22.12 -8.14
N ALA A 316 -5.93 -22.72 -9.31
CA ALA A 316 -5.86 -24.16 -9.50
C ALA A 316 -4.40 -24.62 -9.45
#